data_AF-A0A139WAJ0-F1
#
_entry.id   AF-A0A139WAJ0-F1
#
_cell.length_a   1.000
_cell.length_b   1.000
_cell.length_c   1.000
_cell.angle_alpha   90.00
_cell.angle_beta   90.00
_cell.angle_gamma   90.00
#
_symmetry.space_group_name_H-M   'P 1'
#
loop_
_entity.id
_entity.type
_entity.pdbx_description
1 polymer ?
#
loop_
_entity_poly.entity_id
_entity_poly.type
_entity_poly.pdbx_seq_one_letter_code
_entity_poly.pdbx_strand_id
1 'polypeptide(L)'
;MPRRRYTPETDPREKIKDYFRKFIAFMCSQVGVGALVVCYTLIGAVGFSRLESTFNDTSVTRVASIRGNYTRLLWLVARKTNVFNQTEFFIDTNEKLKNFQNEMVLVIKKGYNGHDGGKMWTFPAALMFALSVITMIGYGNLVPRTGWGKFATVVYAVFGIPLFVLYFLNVGEILAGCFKWVYTKLYECSTKRGEEKVHKRIVVPTTACLWVMGGYILTGAIMFAEWEHWTYLDSAYFCVTSLCKLGLGDFVPGTASQNGNESKLVINFIYILVGMGLVAMCFNLMREEVRVKVEEFREDFRQCLEDTRVRIEEWYCIGMRYLNVNGYENRTNDVIYIRPLQNGNKTAVIYFGGDIQDFTENMQSHRDNKNYLDWSLDNTSQILQNAFPASHVILIRPARMEYKTFSCFENFVPCANCGVPQHTPMHHAVEHLENLIGNLEKLSQDCLSDLDLVLIGFSKGCVVLNQFLYEFHTLGEKTQFVEKIKTMFWLDGGHSGGKNTWVTSRPILETLAKFGIQVRIHVSPYQIGDERRPWIKKEERIFYNTLFGLNVQVARLVHSPDLPPTIYQHFAVLNEFNRK
;
A
#
# COMPACT_ATOMS: atom_id res chain seq x y z
N MET A 1 25.70 29.74 19.33
CA MET A 1 25.95 28.40 18.75
C MET A 1 24.61 27.73 18.46
N PRO A 2 24.28 27.40 17.21
CA PRO A 2 23.03 26.69 16.91
C PRO A 2 23.23 25.18 17.10
N ARG A 3 22.46 24.58 18.02
CA ARG A 3 22.35 23.12 18.18
C ARG A 3 21.57 22.54 16.99
N ARG A 4 22.24 21.70 16.20
CA ARG A 4 21.62 20.83 15.18
C ARG A 4 20.55 19.95 15.83
N ARG A 5 19.33 19.98 15.29
CA ARG A 5 18.28 18.99 15.56
C ARG A 5 18.73 17.62 15.03
N TYR A 6 18.76 16.63 15.90
CA TYR A 6 18.95 15.23 15.58
C TYR A 6 17.61 14.68 15.06
N THR A 7 17.55 14.33 13.78
CA THR A 7 16.45 13.53 13.23
C THR A 7 16.64 12.07 13.66
N PRO A 8 15.60 11.34 14.08
CA PRO A 8 15.76 9.94 14.44
C PRO A 8 16.23 9.15 13.21
N GLU A 9 17.37 8.46 13.36
CA GLU A 9 17.89 7.56 12.33
C GLU A 9 16.85 6.47 12.05
N THR A 10 16.19 6.58 10.90
CA THR A 10 15.41 5.50 10.30
C THR A 10 16.29 4.25 10.18
N ASP A 11 15.85 3.14 10.77
CA ASP A 11 16.55 1.85 10.80
C ASP A 11 17.06 1.46 9.39
N PRO A 12 18.35 1.13 9.20
CA PRO A 12 18.90 0.72 7.91
C PRO A 12 18.16 -0.48 7.28
N ARG A 13 17.52 -1.34 8.07
CA ARG A 13 16.70 -2.45 7.56
C ARG A 13 15.42 -1.97 6.87
N GLU A 14 14.82 -0.89 7.35
CA GLU A 14 13.65 -0.26 6.73
C GLU A 14 14.01 0.39 5.40
N LYS A 15 15.16 1.08 5.33
CA LYS A 15 15.67 1.66 4.08
C LYS A 15 15.91 0.59 3.01
N ILE A 16 16.53 -0.54 3.37
CA ILE A 16 16.78 -1.63 2.42
C ILE A 16 15.46 -2.25 1.93
N LYS A 17 14.48 -2.45 2.81
CA LYS A 17 13.15 -2.92 2.42
C LYS A 17 12.43 -1.93 1.49
N ASP A 18 12.58 -0.64 1.73
CA ASP A 18 11.94 0.40 0.93
C ASP A 18 12.60 0.54 -0.46
N TYR A 19 13.94 0.42 -0.53
CA TYR A 19 14.66 0.30 -1.80
C TYR A 19 14.27 -0.96 -2.56
N PHE A 20 14.13 -2.10 -1.87
CA PHE A 20 13.73 -3.35 -2.49
C PHE A 20 12.28 -3.30 -3.01
N ARG A 21 11.38 -2.67 -2.26
CA ARG A 21 9.98 -2.44 -2.67
C ARG A 21 9.90 -1.50 -3.88
N LYS A 22 10.66 -0.40 -3.88
CA LYS A 22 10.77 0.53 -5.02
C LYS A 22 11.41 -0.13 -6.24
N PHE A 23 12.41 -0.99 -6.03
CA PHE A 23 13.04 -1.77 -7.09
C PHE A 23 12.06 -2.78 -7.70
N ILE A 24 11.32 -3.55 -6.89
CA ILE A 24 10.29 -4.46 -7.39
C ILE A 24 9.20 -3.69 -8.14
N ALA A 25 8.72 -2.57 -7.59
CA ALA A 25 7.72 -1.74 -8.25
C ALA A 25 8.22 -1.19 -9.60
N PHE A 26 9.49 -0.79 -9.68
CA PHE A 26 10.12 -0.39 -10.94
C PHE A 26 10.23 -1.55 -11.93
N MET A 27 10.63 -2.75 -11.48
CA MET A 27 10.77 -3.95 -12.32
C MET A 27 9.43 -4.43 -12.88
N CYS A 28 8.33 -4.19 -12.17
CA CYS A 28 6.97 -4.46 -12.63
C CYS A 28 6.39 -3.36 -13.55
N SER A 29 7.12 -2.26 -13.80
CA SER A 29 6.75 -1.27 -14.82
C SER A 29 7.09 -1.76 -16.22
N GLN A 30 6.39 -1.28 -17.26
CA GLN A 30 6.70 -1.62 -18.66
C GLN A 30 8.17 -1.34 -19.04
N VAL A 31 8.76 -0.29 -18.44
CA VAL A 31 10.18 0.07 -18.61
C VAL A 31 11.11 -0.91 -17.88
N GLY A 32 10.74 -1.35 -16.67
CA GLY A 32 11.49 -2.33 -15.89
C GLY A 32 11.49 -3.73 -16.50
N VAL A 33 10.35 -4.18 -17.03
CA VAL A 33 10.25 -5.44 -17.79
C VAL A 33 11.12 -5.38 -19.05
N GLY A 34 11.12 -4.25 -19.76
CA GLY A 34 12.01 -4.03 -20.91
C GLY A 34 13.50 -4.14 -20.53
N ALA A 35 13.92 -3.49 -19.45
CA ALA A 35 15.29 -3.56 -18.95
C ALA A 35 15.69 -4.98 -18.52
N LEU A 36 14.77 -5.72 -17.88
CA LEU A 36 14.96 -7.13 -17.53
C LEU A 36 15.25 -8.01 -18.73
N VAL A 37 14.47 -7.85 -19.81
CA VAL A 37 14.68 -8.61 -21.06
C VAL A 37 16.05 -8.29 -21.65
N VAL A 38 16.43 -7.01 -21.72
CA VAL A 38 17.75 -6.62 -22.23
C VAL A 38 18.86 -7.24 -21.38
N CYS A 39 18.81 -7.13 -20.05
CA CYS A 39 19.79 -7.76 -19.16
C CYS A 39 19.87 -9.27 -19.34
N TYR A 40 18.73 -9.96 -19.44
CA TYR A 40 18.68 -11.41 -19.68
C TYR A 40 19.32 -11.79 -21.02
N THR A 41 19.08 -11.01 -22.08
CA THR A 41 19.74 -11.23 -23.37
C THR A 41 21.25 -10.99 -23.33
N LEU A 42 21.72 -9.99 -22.57
CA LEU A 42 23.16 -9.74 -22.39
C LEU A 42 23.85 -10.88 -21.63
N ILE A 43 23.20 -11.40 -20.58
CA ILE A 43 23.68 -12.57 -19.85
C ILE A 43 23.74 -13.78 -20.78
N GLY A 44 22.69 -14.01 -21.56
CA GLY A 44 22.65 -15.07 -22.58
C GLY A 44 23.78 -14.92 -23.61
N ALA A 45 23.99 -13.72 -24.14
CA ALA A 45 25.06 -13.44 -25.12
C ALA A 45 26.46 -13.75 -24.57
N VAL A 46 26.73 -13.33 -23.33
CA VAL A 46 28.00 -13.61 -22.65
C VAL A 46 28.15 -15.10 -22.35
N GLY A 47 27.08 -15.76 -21.92
CA GLY A 47 27.05 -17.20 -21.64
C GLY A 47 27.33 -18.04 -22.88
N PHE A 48 26.53 -17.85 -23.94
CA PHE A 48 26.70 -18.57 -25.20
C PHE A 48 28.03 -18.24 -25.87
N SER A 49 28.46 -16.98 -25.88
CA SER A 49 29.77 -16.62 -26.44
C SER A 49 30.91 -17.39 -25.76
N ARG A 50 30.89 -17.55 -24.43
CA ARG A 50 31.92 -18.32 -23.73
C ARG A 50 31.82 -19.82 -24.01
N LEU A 51 30.62 -20.39 -23.95
CA LEU A 51 30.38 -21.81 -24.15
C LEU A 51 30.69 -22.26 -25.59
N GLU A 52 30.29 -21.48 -26.58
CA GLU A 52 30.51 -21.80 -27.99
C GLU A 52 31.90 -21.41 -28.48
N SER A 53 32.55 -20.38 -27.90
CA SER A 53 33.93 -20.00 -28.30
C SER A 53 34.98 -21.07 -28.04
N THR A 54 34.72 -21.99 -27.11
CA THR A 54 35.61 -23.15 -26.84
C THR A 54 35.50 -24.24 -27.90
N PHE A 55 34.44 -24.26 -28.71
CA PHE A 55 34.30 -25.16 -29.82
C PHE A 55 35.05 -24.60 -31.05
N ASN A 56 36.33 -24.93 -31.17
CA ASN A 56 37.11 -24.62 -32.37
C ASN A 56 36.55 -25.47 -33.53
N ASP A 57 35.75 -24.85 -34.40
CA ASP A 57 35.25 -25.52 -35.60
C ASP A 57 36.42 -25.87 -36.54
N THR A 58 36.94 -27.08 -36.38
CA THR A 58 37.99 -27.66 -37.23
C THR A 58 37.58 -27.72 -38.70
N SER A 59 36.30 -27.51 -39.03
CA SER A 59 35.81 -27.47 -40.41
C SER A 59 36.36 -26.26 -41.18
N VAL A 60 36.51 -25.10 -40.54
CA VAL A 60 37.05 -23.88 -41.20
C VAL A 60 38.54 -24.04 -41.53
N THR A 61 39.34 -24.54 -40.58
CA THR A 61 40.77 -24.82 -40.78
C THR A 61 41.00 -25.99 -41.74
N ARG A 62 40.14 -27.01 -41.71
CA ARG A 62 40.18 -28.14 -42.66
C ARG A 62 39.82 -27.71 -44.08
N VAL A 63 38.80 -26.87 -44.28
CA VAL A 63 38.44 -26.31 -45.59
C VAL A 63 39.55 -25.40 -46.13
N ALA A 64 40.15 -24.57 -45.27
CA ALA A 64 41.29 -23.74 -45.66
C ALA A 64 42.51 -24.59 -46.06
N SER A 65 42.78 -25.69 -45.35
CA SER A 65 43.86 -26.65 -45.66
C SER A 65 43.62 -27.38 -46.99
N ILE A 66 42.40 -27.89 -47.23
CA ILE A 66 42.03 -28.54 -48.50
C ILE A 66 42.18 -27.56 -49.66
N ARG A 67 41.66 -26.32 -49.53
CA ARG A 67 41.83 -25.29 -50.57
C ARG A 67 43.30 -24.98 -50.83
N GLY A 68 44.12 -24.84 -49.78
CA GLY A 68 45.55 -24.60 -49.91
C GLY A 68 46.30 -25.73 -50.63
N ASN A 69 46.01 -26.98 -50.28
CA ASN A 69 46.62 -28.15 -50.88
C ASN A 69 46.28 -28.28 -52.38
N TYR A 70 45.00 -28.13 -52.75
CA TYR A 70 44.61 -28.23 -54.16
C TYR A 70 45.05 -27.01 -54.98
N THR A 71 45.14 -25.82 -54.39
CA THR A 71 45.76 -24.65 -55.06
C THR A 71 47.24 -24.93 -55.38
N ARG A 72 47.97 -25.56 -54.45
CA ARG A 72 49.37 -25.95 -54.67
C ARG A 72 49.50 -27.06 -55.72
N LEU A 73 48.61 -28.05 -55.73
CA LEU A 73 48.59 -29.10 -56.75
C LEU A 73 48.33 -28.52 -58.15
N LEU A 74 47.37 -27.59 -58.27
CA LEU A 74 47.10 -26.89 -59.53
C LEU A 74 48.29 -26.03 -59.99
N TRP A 75 48.95 -25.35 -59.07
CA TRP A 75 50.18 -24.60 -59.38
C TRP A 75 51.31 -25.51 -59.88
N LEU A 76 51.47 -26.71 -59.30
CA LEU A 76 52.47 -27.68 -59.75
C LEU A 76 52.16 -28.23 -61.14
N VAL A 77 50.89 -28.47 -61.47
CA VAL A 77 50.46 -28.82 -62.84
C VAL A 77 50.83 -27.69 -63.78
N ALA A 78 50.44 -26.44 -63.49
CA ALA A 78 50.75 -25.27 -64.32
C ALA A 78 52.26 -25.06 -64.57
N ARG A 79 53.12 -25.44 -63.62
CA ARG A 79 54.58 -25.33 -63.77
C ARG A 79 55.20 -26.50 -64.54
N LYS A 80 54.61 -27.69 -64.47
CA LYS A 80 55.12 -28.91 -65.12
C LYS A 80 54.71 -28.99 -66.59
N THR A 81 53.50 -28.56 -66.92
CA THR A 81 52.96 -28.66 -68.26
C THR A 81 53.41 -27.47 -69.11
N ASN A 82 53.80 -27.73 -70.37
CA ASN A 82 54.21 -26.67 -71.29
C ASN A 82 53.01 -25.79 -71.68
N VAL A 83 53.17 -24.47 -71.69
CA VAL A 83 52.13 -23.46 -71.95
C VAL A 83 51.39 -23.69 -73.28
N PHE A 84 52.05 -24.32 -74.26
CA PHE A 84 51.47 -24.58 -75.58
C PHE A 84 50.71 -25.92 -75.69
N ASN A 85 50.83 -26.85 -74.72
CA ASN A 85 50.09 -28.11 -74.72
C ASN A 85 48.80 -28.00 -73.89
N GLN A 86 47.81 -27.31 -74.44
CA GLN A 86 46.54 -27.05 -73.76
C GLN A 86 45.83 -28.34 -73.35
N THR A 87 45.82 -29.38 -74.20
CA THR A 87 45.07 -30.61 -73.95
C THR A 87 45.56 -31.35 -72.70
N GLU A 88 46.86 -31.48 -72.53
CA GLU A 88 47.45 -32.15 -71.36
C GLU A 88 47.21 -31.33 -70.08
N PHE A 89 47.34 -30.00 -70.16
CA PHE A 89 47.03 -29.12 -69.04
C PHE A 89 45.57 -29.21 -68.60
N PHE A 90 44.64 -29.26 -69.57
CA PHE A 90 43.21 -29.42 -69.29
C PHE A 90 42.88 -30.76 -68.65
N ILE A 91 43.46 -31.86 -69.12
CA ILE A 91 43.22 -33.21 -68.57
C ILE A 91 43.67 -33.28 -67.09
N ASP A 92 44.92 -32.89 -66.81
CA ASP A 92 45.49 -32.96 -65.46
C ASP A 92 44.78 -32.00 -64.49
N THR A 93 44.49 -30.77 -64.94
CA THR A 93 43.78 -29.78 -64.14
C THR A 93 42.36 -30.23 -63.82
N ASN A 94 41.65 -30.78 -64.79
CA ASN A 94 40.28 -31.24 -64.61
C ASN A 94 40.21 -32.45 -63.66
N GLU A 95 41.19 -33.35 -63.69
CA GLU A 95 41.28 -34.46 -62.73
C GLU A 95 41.43 -33.94 -61.28
N LYS A 96 42.34 -32.98 -61.04
CA LYS A 96 42.54 -32.42 -59.69
C LYS A 96 41.36 -31.58 -59.21
N LEU A 97 40.72 -30.82 -60.11
CA LEU A 97 39.49 -30.10 -59.80
C LEU A 97 38.33 -31.04 -59.48
N LYS A 98 38.20 -32.16 -60.21
CA LYS A 98 37.14 -33.15 -59.96
C LYS A 98 37.33 -33.85 -58.62
N ASN A 99 38.56 -34.13 -58.21
CA ASN A 99 38.86 -34.67 -56.88
C ASN A 99 38.60 -33.65 -55.76
N PHE A 100 38.99 -32.38 -55.95
CA PHE A 100 38.62 -31.29 -55.03
C PHE A 100 37.10 -31.13 -54.93
N GLN A 101 36.39 -31.21 -56.05
CA GLN A 101 34.93 -31.15 -56.11
C GLN A 101 34.30 -32.32 -55.36
N ASN A 102 34.82 -33.53 -55.51
CA ASN A 102 34.36 -34.71 -54.77
C ASN A 102 34.61 -34.60 -53.25
N GLU A 103 35.73 -34.01 -52.81
CA GLU A 103 35.99 -33.75 -51.39
C GLU A 103 35.17 -32.59 -50.83
N MET A 104 34.95 -31.54 -51.62
CA MET A 104 34.00 -30.46 -51.29
C MET A 104 32.57 -30.99 -51.18
N VAL A 105 32.18 -31.97 -51.99
CA VAL A 105 30.88 -32.66 -51.90
C VAL A 105 30.73 -33.44 -50.58
N LEU A 106 31.83 -33.90 -49.97
CA LEU A 106 31.83 -34.46 -48.61
C LEU A 106 31.67 -33.38 -47.52
N VAL A 107 32.19 -32.17 -47.73
CA VAL A 107 31.97 -31.00 -46.84
C VAL A 107 30.55 -30.48 -46.97
N ILE A 108 30.01 -30.55 -48.17
CA ILE A 108 28.61 -30.33 -48.48
C ILE A 108 27.74 -31.27 -47.64
N LYS A 109 28.09 -32.55 -47.45
CA LYS A 109 27.38 -33.43 -46.50
C LYS A 109 27.37 -32.98 -45.02
N LYS A 110 28.08 -31.92 -44.63
CA LYS A 110 27.95 -31.23 -43.33
C LYS A 110 27.07 -29.96 -43.37
N GLY A 111 26.35 -29.66 -44.47
CA GLY A 111 25.40 -28.52 -44.51
C GLY A 111 25.00 -27.93 -45.88
N TYR A 112 25.41 -28.52 -46.99
CA TYR A 112 24.96 -28.22 -48.36
C TYR A 112 24.33 -29.51 -48.91
N ASN A 113 23.24 -29.44 -49.67
CA ASN A 113 22.37 -30.62 -49.79
C ASN A 113 21.90 -30.96 -51.20
N GLY A 114 22.71 -30.69 -52.23
CA GLY A 114 22.78 -31.33 -53.57
C GLY A 114 21.70 -32.32 -54.09
N HIS A 115 20.42 -32.16 -53.76
CA HIS A 115 19.30 -33.03 -54.15
C HIS A 115 18.47 -32.36 -55.24
N ASP A 116 18.00 -33.15 -56.21
CA ASP A 116 16.96 -32.73 -57.16
C ASP A 116 15.72 -32.24 -56.39
N GLY A 117 15.18 -31.09 -56.79
CA GLY A 117 14.07 -30.43 -56.10
C GLY A 117 12.81 -31.29 -55.93
N GLY A 118 12.64 -32.35 -56.72
CA GLY A 118 11.54 -33.31 -56.59
C GLY A 118 11.67 -34.27 -55.41
N LYS A 119 12.87 -34.54 -54.89
CA LYS A 119 13.08 -35.42 -53.72
C LYS A 119 13.00 -34.70 -52.38
N MET A 120 13.07 -33.36 -52.37
CA MET A 120 12.95 -32.55 -51.14
C MET A 120 11.49 -32.25 -50.75
N TRP A 121 10.58 -32.16 -51.73
CA TRP A 121 9.17 -31.86 -51.52
C TRP A 121 8.29 -33.13 -51.60
N THR A 122 8.57 -34.13 -50.76
CA THR A 122 7.64 -35.24 -50.55
C THR A 122 6.41 -34.76 -49.78
N PHE A 123 5.26 -35.44 -49.90
CA PHE A 123 4.03 -35.04 -49.21
C PHE A 123 4.22 -34.88 -47.69
N PRO A 124 4.88 -35.81 -46.96
CA PRO A 124 5.17 -35.63 -45.53
C PRO A 124 6.11 -34.45 -45.23
N ALA A 125 7.11 -34.18 -46.08
CA ALA A 125 8.00 -33.03 -45.91
C ALA A 125 7.28 -31.70 -46.19
N ALA A 126 6.41 -31.66 -47.19
CA ALA A 126 5.52 -30.54 -47.49
C ALA A 126 4.51 -30.31 -46.35
N LEU A 127 3.98 -31.38 -45.74
CA LEU A 127 3.10 -31.32 -44.57
C LEU A 127 3.83 -30.75 -43.34
N MET A 128 5.07 -31.18 -43.09
CA MET A 128 5.90 -30.63 -42.01
C MET A 128 6.22 -29.14 -42.25
N PHE A 129 6.51 -28.76 -43.49
CA PHE A 129 6.69 -27.35 -43.85
C PHE A 129 5.40 -26.55 -43.63
N ALA A 130 4.27 -27.02 -44.13
CA ALA A 130 2.97 -26.39 -43.94
C ALA A 130 2.61 -26.27 -42.45
N LEU A 131 2.90 -27.30 -41.63
CA LEU A 131 2.75 -27.25 -40.18
C LEU A 131 3.65 -26.17 -39.59
N SER A 132 4.94 -26.17 -39.91
CA SER A 132 5.91 -25.20 -39.36
C SER A 132 5.55 -23.74 -39.65
N VAL A 133 4.87 -23.49 -40.78
CA VAL A 133 4.35 -22.15 -41.15
C VAL A 133 3.16 -21.78 -40.27
N ILE A 134 2.14 -22.64 -40.14
CA ILE A 134 0.95 -22.30 -39.35
C ILE A 134 1.21 -22.29 -37.84
N THR A 135 2.13 -23.13 -37.36
CA THR A 135 2.53 -23.20 -35.94
C THR A 135 3.52 -22.12 -35.54
N MET A 136 4.09 -21.40 -36.54
CA MET A 136 5.11 -20.36 -36.36
C MET A 136 6.43 -20.91 -35.79
N ILE A 137 6.75 -22.18 -36.03
CA ILE A 137 8.04 -22.78 -35.66
C ILE A 137 9.12 -22.38 -36.67
N GLY A 138 8.84 -22.56 -37.96
CA GLY A 138 9.73 -22.14 -39.05
C GLY A 138 11.15 -22.72 -39.03
N TYR A 139 11.31 -24.05 -39.07
CA TYR A 139 12.62 -24.74 -39.03
C TYR A 139 13.67 -24.25 -40.05
N GLY A 140 13.28 -23.61 -41.16
CA GLY A 140 14.23 -23.02 -42.12
C GLY A 140 15.04 -24.02 -42.97
N ASN A 141 14.96 -25.32 -42.69
CA ASN A 141 15.61 -26.38 -43.45
C ASN A 141 14.93 -26.68 -44.81
N LEU A 142 13.63 -26.39 -44.94
CA LEU A 142 12.86 -26.46 -46.19
C LEU A 142 12.18 -25.12 -46.48
N VAL A 143 12.47 -24.50 -47.63
CA VAL A 143 11.98 -23.16 -48.00
C VAL A 143 11.56 -23.06 -49.48
N PRO A 144 10.50 -22.30 -49.81
CA PRO A 144 10.05 -22.11 -51.18
C PRO A 144 11.05 -21.26 -51.97
N ARG A 145 11.59 -21.82 -53.05
CA ARG A 145 12.56 -21.12 -53.91
C ARG A 145 11.90 -20.34 -55.06
N THR A 146 10.74 -20.79 -55.54
CA THR A 146 10.01 -20.17 -56.65
C THR A 146 9.23 -18.93 -56.21
N GLY A 147 9.04 -17.96 -57.12
CA GLY A 147 8.22 -16.76 -56.83
C GLY A 147 6.79 -17.11 -56.44
N TRP A 148 6.15 -18.03 -57.17
CA TRP A 148 4.82 -18.55 -56.85
C TRP A 148 4.77 -19.31 -55.52
N GLY A 149 5.80 -20.08 -55.18
CA GLY A 149 5.89 -20.76 -53.88
C GLY A 149 5.96 -19.78 -52.72
N LYS A 150 6.75 -18.72 -52.83
CA LYS A 150 6.83 -17.64 -51.83
C LYS A 150 5.48 -16.93 -51.67
N PHE A 151 4.82 -16.59 -52.78
CA PHE A 151 3.48 -15.97 -52.75
C PHE A 151 2.45 -16.89 -52.08
N ALA A 152 2.41 -18.18 -52.44
CA ALA A 152 1.52 -19.16 -51.84
C ALA A 152 1.77 -19.33 -50.33
N THR A 153 3.03 -19.32 -49.87
CA THR A 153 3.36 -19.36 -48.44
C THR A 153 2.85 -18.14 -47.69
N VAL A 154 2.95 -16.93 -48.27
CA VAL A 154 2.40 -15.71 -47.65
C VAL A 154 0.89 -15.82 -47.47
N VAL A 155 0.16 -16.19 -48.53
CA VAL A 155 -1.30 -16.37 -48.46
C VAL A 155 -1.67 -17.46 -47.45
N TYR A 156 -0.96 -18.59 -47.48
CA TYR A 156 -1.18 -19.70 -46.56
C TYR A 156 -0.94 -19.30 -45.09
N ALA A 157 0.09 -18.50 -44.81
CA ALA A 157 0.38 -18.01 -43.46
C ALA A 157 -0.71 -17.04 -42.96
N VAL A 158 -1.20 -16.13 -43.81
CA VAL A 158 -2.23 -15.13 -43.44
C VAL A 158 -3.51 -15.78 -42.91
N PHE A 159 -3.95 -16.89 -43.49
CA PHE A 159 -5.14 -17.61 -43.01
C PHE A 159 -4.81 -18.73 -42.02
N GLY A 160 -3.70 -19.43 -42.23
CA GLY A 160 -3.31 -20.57 -41.41
C GLY A 160 -2.87 -20.19 -40.00
N ILE A 161 -2.17 -19.07 -39.82
CA ILE A 161 -1.74 -18.60 -38.49
C ILE A 161 -2.95 -18.25 -37.60
N PRO A 162 -3.92 -17.41 -38.02
CA PRO A 162 -5.11 -17.15 -37.21
C PRO A 162 -5.91 -18.42 -36.88
N LEU A 163 -6.09 -19.32 -37.85
CA LEU A 163 -6.76 -20.59 -37.63
C LEU A 163 -6.02 -21.45 -36.59
N PHE A 164 -4.69 -21.53 -36.68
CA PHE A 164 -3.88 -22.25 -35.72
C PHE A 164 -3.91 -21.60 -34.33
N VAL A 165 -3.93 -20.27 -34.24
CA VAL A 165 -4.08 -19.56 -32.95
C VAL A 165 -5.43 -19.90 -32.30
N LEU A 166 -6.53 -19.94 -33.08
CA LEU A 166 -7.83 -20.36 -32.57
C LEU A 166 -7.79 -21.82 -32.08
N TYR A 167 -7.20 -22.72 -32.86
CA TYR A 167 -6.97 -24.10 -32.44
C TYR A 167 -6.17 -24.18 -31.13
N PHE A 168 -5.06 -23.44 -31.05
CA PHE A 168 -4.15 -23.41 -29.89
C PHE A 168 -4.88 -22.94 -28.62
N LEU A 169 -5.67 -21.87 -28.72
CA LEU A 169 -6.46 -21.36 -27.60
C LEU A 169 -7.51 -22.37 -27.13
N ASN A 170 -8.29 -22.93 -28.06
CA ASN A 170 -9.39 -23.85 -27.74
C ASN A 170 -8.88 -25.17 -27.14
N VAL A 171 -7.86 -25.78 -27.74
CA VAL A 171 -7.28 -27.04 -27.23
C VAL A 171 -6.63 -26.82 -25.88
N GLY A 172 -5.95 -25.68 -25.68
CA GLY A 172 -5.40 -25.31 -24.38
C GLY A 172 -6.47 -25.22 -23.28
N GLU A 173 -7.64 -24.65 -23.57
CA GLU A 173 -8.75 -24.57 -22.62
C GLU A 173 -9.36 -25.94 -22.30
N ILE A 174 -9.58 -26.79 -23.30
CA ILE A 174 -10.11 -28.15 -23.12
C ILE A 174 -9.17 -28.98 -22.26
N LEU A 175 -7.87 -29.01 -22.61
CA LEU A 175 -6.87 -29.75 -21.87
C LEU A 175 -6.72 -29.22 -20.44
N ALA A 176 -6.79 -27.90 -20.23
CA ALA A 176 -6.77 -27.32 -18.89
C ALA A 176 -7.99 -27.76 -18.06
N GLY A 177 -9.18 -27.81 -18.66
CA GLY A 177 -10.38 -28.34 -18.02
C GLY A 177 -10.25 -29.81 -17.62
N CYS A 178 -9.78 -30.66 -18.54
CA CYS A 178 -9.50 -32.07 -18.27
C CYS A 178 -8.46 -32.23 -17.15
N PHE A 179 -7.37 -31.47 -17.20
CA PHE A 179 -6.31 -31.53 -16.20
C PHE A 179 -6.79 -31.10 -14.82
N LYS A 180 -7.57 -30.00 -14.73
CA LYS A 180 -8.22 -29.58 -13.48
C LYS A 180 -9.13 -30.66 -12.93
N TRP A 181 -9.95 -31.28 -13.78
CA TRP A 181 -10.85 -32.35 -13.34
C TRP A 181 -10.07 -33.54 -12.75
N VAL A 182 -9.01 -34.00 -13.44
CA VAL A 182 -8.13 -35.07 -12.94
C VAL A 182 -7.46 -34.64 -11.63
N TYR A 183 -6.89 -33.45 -11.59
CA TYR A 183 -6.20 -32.91 -10.41
C TYR A 183 -7.13 -32.81 -9.20
N THR A 184 -8.34 -32.26 -9.37
CA THR A 184 -9.36 -32.18 -8.33
C THR A 184 -9.75 -33.57 -7.84
N LYS A 185 -9.93 -34.55 -8.74
CA LYS A 185 -10.26 -35.92 -8.33
C LYS A 185 -9.14 -36.58 -7.52
N LEU A 186 -7.89 -36.44 -7.95
CA LEU A 186 -6.74 -36.95 -7.22
C LEU A 186 -6.57 -36.26 -5.85
N TYR A 187 -6.78 -34.95 -5.80
CA TYR A 187 -6.72 -34.17 -4.57
C TYR A 187 -7.83 -34.55 -3.58
N GLU A 188 -9.06 -34.74 -4.07
CA GLU A 188 -10.20 -35.23 -3.29
C GLU A 188 -9.96 -36.65 -2.74
N CYS A 189 -9.32 -37.54 -3.51
CA CYS A 189 -8.96 -38.88 -3.05
C CYS A 189 -7.84 -38.88 -2.00
N SER A 190 -6.95 -37.90 -2.03
CA SER A 190 -5.85 -37.76 -1.07
C SER A 190 -6.25 -37.09 0.25
N THR A 191 -7.36 -36.36 0.28
CA THR A 191 -7.81 -35.60 1.48
C THR A 191 -8.77 -36.44 2.32
N LYS A 192 -8.43 -36.67 3.60
CA LYS A 192 -9.24 -37.52 4.51
C LYS A 192 -10.62 -36.90 4.79
N ARG A 193 -11.60 -37.79 4.96
CA ARG A 193 -13.06 -37.60 4.96
C ARG A 193 -13.65 -36.85 6.18
N GLY A 194 -12.99 -35.81 6.70
CA GLY A 194 -13.34 -35.23 8.01
C GLY A 194 -13.35 -33.70 8.16
N GLU A 195 -12.97 -32.90 7.16
CA GLU A 195 -12.99 -31.44 7.27
C GLU A 195 -14.16 -30.82 6.47
N GLU A 196 -14.81 -29.81 7.05
CA GLU A 196 -15.89 -29.04 6.42
C GLU A 196 -15.43 -28.44 5.08
N LYS A 197 -16.15 -28.79 4.01
CA LYS A 197 -15.82 -28.40 2.64
C LYS A 197 -16.20 -26.95 2.35
N VAL A 198 -15.34 -26.01 2.73
CA VAL A 198 -15.36 -24.69 2.10
C VAL A 198 -15.02 -24.88 0.62
N HIS A 199 -15.94 -24.50 -0.29
CA HIS A 199 -15.71 -24.53 -1.74
C HIS A 199 -14.64 -23.51 -2.14
N LYS A 200 -13.36 -23.79 -1.85
CA LYS A 200 -12.23 -23.04 -2.41
C LYS A 200 -12.06 -23.46 -3.86
N ARG A 201 -11.94 -22.48 -4.78
CA ARG A 201 -11.50 -22.74 -6.15
C ARG A 201 -10.11 -23.38 -6.08
N ILE A 202 -10.00 -24.64 -6.49
CA ILE A 202 -8.72 -25.34 -6.54
C ILE A 202 -7.92 -24.76 -7.72
N VAL A 203 -6.92 -23.94 -7.40
CA VAL A 203 -5.95 -23.46 -8.39
C VAL A 203 -4.88 -24.53 -8.54
N VAL A 204 -4.71 -25.02 -9.75
CA VAL A 204 -3.67 -26.00 -10.09
C VAL A 204 -2.33 -25.27 -10.06
N PRO A 205 -1.34 -25.74 -9.27
CA PRO A 205 -0.05 -25.05 -9.20
C PRO A 205 0.73 -25.20 -10.51
N THR A 206 1.39 -24.12 -10.93
CA THR A 206 2.37 -24.10 -12.04
C THR A 206 3.39 -25.25 -12.00
N THR A 207 3.77 -25.72 -10.81
CA THR A 207 4.69 -26.87 -10.66
C THR A 207 4.13 -28.16 -11.25
N ALA A 208 2.81 -28.39 -11.18
CA ALA A 208 2.17 -29.55 -11.80
C ALA A 208 2.27 -29.50 -13.33
N CYS A 209 2.20 -28.31 -13.92
CA CYS A 209 2.40 -28.12 -15.37
C CYS A 209 3.83 -28.47 -15.80
N LEU A 210 4.83 -28.12 -14.99
CA LEU A 210 6.24 -28.45 -15.26
C LEU A 210 6.47 -29.96 -15.28
N TRP A 211 5.83 -30.72 -14.39
CA TRP A 211 5.94 -32.19 -14.39
C TRP A 211 5.31 -32.81 -15.64
N VAL A 212 4.14 -32.32 -16.08
CA VAL A 212 3.49 -32.79 -17.31
C VAL A 212 4.36 -32.51 -18.53
N MET A 213 4.89 -31.28 -18.65
CA MET A 213 5.78 -30.91 -19.74
C MET A 213 7.10 -31.69 -19.72
N GLY A 214 7.69 -31.87 -18.54
CA GLY A 214 8.91 -32.66 -18.37
C GLY A 214 8.71 -34.12 -18.77
N GLY A 215 7.59 -34.74 -18.36
CA GLY A 215 7.21 -36.09 -18.78
C GLY A 215 7.01 -36.18 -20.29
N TYR A 216 6.32 -35.21 -20.89
CA TYR A 216 6.08 -35.16 -22.34
C TYR A 216 7.37 -35.02 -23.17
N ILE A 217 8.29 -34.16 -22.71
CA ILE A 217 9.61 -33.98 -23.33
C ILE A 217 10.45 -35.24 -23.16
N LEU A 218 10.40 -35.89 -21.99
CA LEU A 218 11.13 -37.15 -21.76
C LEU A 218 10.63 -38.27 -22.69
N THR A 219 9.31 -38.40 -22.87
CA THR A 219 8.73 -39.35 -23.82
C THR A 219 9.18 -39.05 -25.25
N GLY A 220 9.18 -37.78 -25.66
CA GLY A 220 9.69 -37.36 -26.96
C GLY A 220 11.18 -37.66 -27.13
N ALA A 221 12.00 -37.35 -26.12
CA ALA A 221 13.43 -37.58 -26.14
C ALA A 221 13.79 -39.06 -26.33
N ILE A 222 13.08 -39.97 -25.63
CA ILE A 222 13.26 -41.42 -25.80
C ILE A 222 12.81 -41.86 -27.21
N MET A 223 11.65 -41.38 -27.67
CA MET A 223 11.10 -41.73 -28.98
C MET A 223 12.04 -41.31 -30.13
N PHE A 224 12.51 -40.07 -30.14
CA PHE A 224 13.37 -39.55 -31.21
C PHE A 224 14.80 -40.09 -31.14
N ALA A 225 15.35 -40.35 -29.95
CA ALA A 225 16.67 -40.96 -29.81
C ALA A 225 16.72 -42.34 -30.47
N GLU A 226 15.69 -43.17 -30.26
CA GLU A 226 15.60 -44.50 -30.87
C GLU A 226 15.28 -44.45 -32.37
N TRP A 227 14.49 -43.48 -32.83
CA TRP A 227 14.01 -43.44 -34.22
C TRP A 227 14.94 -42.77 -35.21
N GLU A 228 15.64 -41.72 -34.78
CA GLU A 228 16.55 -40.92 -35.60
C GLU A 228 18.02 -41.17 -35.23
N HIS A 229 18.28 -42.05 -34.25
CA HIS A 229 19.62 -42.37 -33.73
C HIS A 229 20.38 -41.13 -33.21
N TRP A 230 19.64 -40.16 -32.69
CA TRP A 230 20.18 -38.98 -32.02
C TRP A 230 20.56 -39.29 -30.58
N THR A 231 21.41 -38.47 -29.96
CA THR A 231 21.61 -38.60 -28.52
C THR A 231 20.34 -38.21 -27.76
N TYR A 232 20.17 -38.70 -26.54
CA TYR A 232 19.04 -38.30 -25.69
C TYR A 232 19.00 -36.78 -25.46
N LEU A 233 20.17 -36.14 -25.38
CA LEU A 233 20.28 -34.69 -25.23
C LEU A 233 19.82 -33.95 -26.49
N ASP A 234 20.28 -34.36 -27.66
CA ASP A 234 19.86 -33.76 -28.95
C ASP A 234 18.36 -33.95 -29.19
N SER A 235 17.83 -35.11 -28.79
CA SER A 235 16.40 -35.43 -28.88
C SER A 235 15.55 -34.57 -27.94
N ALA A 236 16.01 -34.36 -26.70
CA ALA A 236 15.36 -33.45 -25.76
C ALA A 236 15.46 -31.99 -26.23
N TYR A 237 16.61 -31.59 -26.77
CA TYR A 237 16.84 -30.28 -27.39
C TYR A 237 15.89 -30.04 -28.57
N PHE A 238 15.71 -31.02 -29.47
CA PHE A 238 14.73 -30.97 -30.54
C PHE A 238 13.29 -30.78 -30.01
N CYS A 239 12.89 -31.53 -28.99
CA CYS A 239 11.56 -31.42 -28.39
C CYS A 239 11.33 -30.01 -27.82
N VAL A 240 12.28 -29.48 -27.05
CA VAL A 240 12.17 -28.14 -26.45
C VAL A 240 12.15 -27.05 -27.51
N THR A 241 13.08 -27.07 -28.46
CA THR A 241 13.17 -26.05 -29.52
C THR A 241 11.95 -26.05 -30.44
N SER A 242 11.34 -27.21 -30.67
CA SER A 242 10.11 -27.34 -31.46
C SER A 242 8.87 -26.85 -30.71
N LEU A 243 8.68 -27.28 -29.46
CA LEU A 243 7.50 -26.92 -28.65
C LEU A 243 7.51 -25.46 -28.19
N CYS A 244 8.70 -24.88 -27.97
CA CYS A 244 8.86 -23.45 -27.68
C CYS A 244 8.79 -22.57 -28.93
N LYS A 245 8.60 -23.14 -30.12
CA LYS A 245 8.58 -22.42 -31.42
C LYS A 245 9.90 -21.68 -31.72
N LEU A 246 11.03 -22.20 -31.25
CA LEU A 246 12.35 -21.66 -31.60
C LEU A 246 12.75 -22.07 -33.03
N GLY A 247 12.51 -23.34 -33.37
CA GLY A 247 12.65 -23.85 -34.74
C GLY A 247 14.04 -23.63 -35.36
N LEU A 248 15.11 -23.97 -34.64
CA LEU A 248 16.49 -23.70 -35.09
C LEU A 248 16.90 -24.48 -36.35
N GLY A 249 16.24 -25.62 -36.63
CA GLY A 249 16.36 -26.31 -37.92
C GLY A 249 17.58 -27.21 -38.11
N ASP A 250 18.43 -27.28 -37.10
CA ASP A 250 19.59 -28.17 -37.00
C ASP A 250 19.18 -29.64 -36.85
N PHE A 251 18.12 -29.92 -36.09
CA PHE A 251 17.52 -31.24 -35.97
C PHE A 251 16.08 -31.23 -36.49
N VAL A 252 15.80 -32.05 -37.51
CA VAL A 252 14.45 -32.30 -38.01
C VAL A 252 14.31 -33.78 -38.37
N PRO A 253 13.32 -34.49 -37.79
CA PRO A 253 13.11 -35.91 -38.03
C PRO A 253 12.87 -36.22 -39.51
N GLY A 254 13.31 -37.39 -39.98
CA GLY A 254 13.04 -37.86 -41.34
C GLY A 254 13.90 -37.24 -42.46
N THR A 255 14.95 -36.48 -42.11
CA THR A 255 15.89 -35.90 -43.08
C THR A 255 17.02 -36.87 -43.52
N ALA A 256 17.32 -37.90 -42.71
CA ALA A 256 18.52 -38.75 -42.89
C ALA A 256 18.27 -40.17 -43.46
N SER A 257 17.07 -40.74 -43.35
CA SER A 257 16.77 -42.11 -43.80
C SER A 257 16.13 -42.12 -45.21
N GLN A 258 16.43 -43.10 -46.07
CA GLN A 258 15.85 -43.18 -47.43
C GLN A 258 14.75 -44.24 -47.62
N ASN A 259 14.49 -45.11 -46.64
CA ASN A 259 13.53 -46.21 -46.76
C ASN A 259 12.56 -46.23 -45.56
N GLY A 260 11.28 -45.92 -45.77
CA GLY A 260 10.19 -46.15 -44.80
C GLY A 260 9.73 -44.95 -43.95
N ASN A 261 9.80 -43.72 -44.45
CA ASN A 261 9.73 -42.49 -43.63
C ASN A 261 8.34 -41.89 -43.36
N GLU A 262 7.29 -42.30 -44.05
CA GLU A 262 6.02 -41.54 -44.04
C GLU A 262 5.32 -41.61 -42.67
N SER A 263 5.33 -42.76 -42.01
CA SER A 263 4.71 -42.94 -40.69
C SER A 263 5.44 -42.18 -39.58
N LYS A 264 6.78 -42.11 -39.61
CA LYS A 264 7.59 -41.37 -38.63
C LYS A 264 7.28 -39.87 -38.64
N LEU A 265 7.15 -39.29 -39.83
CA LEU A 265 6.82 -37.87 -40.00
C LEU A 265 5.39 -37.54 -39.58
N VAL A 266 4.44 -38.44 -39.83
CA VAL A 266 3.05 -38.29 -39.35
C VAL A 266 2.98 -38.36 -37.82
N ILE A 267 3.72 -39.28 -37.19
CA ILE A 267 3.75 -39.34 -35.72
C ILE A 267 4.44 -38.11 -35.12
N ASN A 268 5.51 -37.61 -35.75
CA ASN A 268 6.12 -36.33 -35.37
C ASN A 268 5.13 -35.16 -35.50
N PHE A 269 4.33 -35.12 -36.57
CA PHE A 269 3.26 -34.13 -36.73
C PHE A 269 2.25 -34.18 -35.58
N ILE A 270 1.78 -35.37 -35.22
CA ILE A 270 0.85 -35.56 -34.10
C ILE A 270 1.50 -35.16 -32.77
N TYR A 271 2.76 -35.53 -32.55
CA TYR A 271 3.53 -35.14 -31.38
C TYR A 271 3.59 -33.61 -31.25
N ILE A 272 4.04 -32.89 -32.27
CA ILE A 272 4.12 -31.44 -32.22
C ILE A 272 2.74 -30.82 -31.97
N LEU A 273 1.68 -31.31 -32.62
CA LEU A 273 0.32 -30.79 -32.47
C LEU A 273 -0.25 -30.99 -31.05
N VAL A 274 -0.03 -32.16 -30.44
CA VAL A 274 -0.42 -32.45 -29.05
C VAL A 274 0.42 -31.66 -28.05
N GLY A 275 1.74 -31.64 -28.24
CA GLY A 275 2.66 -30.91 -27.36
C GLY A 275 2.39 -29.41 -27.36
N MET A 276 2.01 -28.85 -28.50
CA MET A 276 1.59 -27.44 -28.60
C MET A 276 0.27 -27.18 -27.85
N GLY A 277 -0.65 -28.16 -27.83
CA GLY A 277 -1.83 -28.13 -26.98
C GLY A 277 -1.48 -28.16 -25.48
N LEU A 278 -0.48 -28.95 -25.08
CA LEU A 278 0.03 -28.96 -23.69
C LEU A 278 0.69 -27.64 -23.30
N VAL A 279 1.48 -27.04 -24.20
CA VAL A 279 2.03 -25.69 -23.97
C VAL A 279 0.91 -24.66 -23.82
N ALA A 280 -0.14 -24.73 -24.64
CA ALA A 280 -1.31 -23.86 -24.53
C ALA A 280 -2.04 -24.04 -23.19
N MET A 281 -2.22 -25.29 -22.74
CA MET A 281 -2.78 -25.62 -21.44
C MET A 281 -1.96 -24.98 -20.31
N CYS A 282 -0.63 -25.15 -20.32
CA CYS A 282 0.25 -24.56 -19.32
C CYS A 282 0.14 -23.03 -19.31
N PHE A 283 0.10 -22.39 -20.49
CA PHE A 283 -0.08 -20.95 -20.59
C PHE A 283 -1.42 -20.48 -19.97
N ASN A 284 -2.51 -21.19 -20.26
CA ASN A 284 -3.83 -20.87 -19.70
C ASN A 284 -3.88 -21.03 -18.18
N LEU A 285 -3.32 -22.12 -17.65
CA LEU A 285 -3.26 -22.36 -16.19
C LEU A 285 -2.38 -21.33 -15.49
N MET A 286 -1.21 -21.00 -16.04
CA MET A 286 -0.34 -19.94 -15.52
C MET A 286 -1.05 -18.58 -15.50
N ARG A 287 -1.74 -18.22 -16.58
CA ARG A 287 -2.51 -16.97 -16.68
C ARG A 287 -3.59 -16.88 -15.60
N GLU A 288 -4.28 -17.96 -15.32
CA GLU A 288 -5.30 -18.03 -14.28
C GLU A 288 -4.71 -17.92 -12.88
N GLU A 289 -3.61 -18.62 -12.59
CA GLU A 289 -2.91 -18.52 -11.31
C GLU A 289 -2.43 -17.08 -11.04
N VAL A 290 -1.85 -16.42 -12.05
CA VAL A 290 -1.42 -15.03 -11.96
C VAL A 290 -2.61 -14.10 -11.69
N ARG A 291 -3.74 -14.31 -12.37
CA ARG A 291 -4.95 -13.51 -12.14
C ARG A 291 -5.47 -13.63 -10.71
N VAL A 292 -5.57 -14.86 -10.19
CA VAL A 292 -6.05 -15.10 -8.82
C VAL A 292 -5.13 -14.45 -7.80
N LYS A 293 -3.81 -14.62 -7.93
CA LYS A 293 -2.84 -13.98 -7.02
C LYS A 293 -2.88 -12.46 -7.06
N VAL A 294 -3.14 -11.87 -8.24
CA VAL A 294 -3.30 -10.42 -8.38
C VAL A 294 -4.60 -9.94 -7.72
N GLU A 295 -5.69 -10.70 -7.83
CA GLU A 295 -6.95 -10.40 -7.15
C GLU A 295 -6.81 -10.49 -5.63
N GLU A 296 -6.20 -11.56 -5.11
CA GLU A 296 -5.89 -11.74 -3.69
C GLU A 296 -5.04 -10.58 -3.15
N PHE A 297 -3.94 -10.25 -3.84
CA PHE A 297 -3.08 -9.12 -3.44
C PHE A 297 -3.83 -7.78 -3.43
N ARG A 298 -4.75 -7.57 -4.38
CA ARG A 298 -5.56 -6.34 -4.45
C ARG A 298 -6.55 -6.26 -3.27
N GLU A 299 -7.13 -7.38 -2.87
CA GLU A 299 -8.01 -7.46 -1.70
C GLU A 299 -7.25 -7.20 -0.40
N ASP A 300 -6.10 -7.86 -0.20
CA ASP A 300 -5.22 -7.65 0.95
C ASP A 300 -4.78 -6.18 1.06
N PHE A 301 -4.42 -5.56 -0.07
CA PHE A 301 -4.03 -4.15 -0.10
C PHE A 301 -5.20 -3.22 0.26
N ARG A 302 -6.42 -3.53 -0.21
CA ARG A 302 -7.62 -2.75 0.14
C ARG A 302 -7.93 -2.86 1.64
N GLN A 303 -7.85 -4.05 2.22
CA GLN A 303 -8.04 -4.23 3.66
C GLN A 303 -7.02 -3.44 4.48
N CYS A 304 -5.74 -3.49 4.08
CA CYS A 304 -4.69 -2.71 4.73
C CYS A 304 -4.95 -1.19 4.67
N LEU A 305 -5.47 -0.68 3.54
CA LEU A 305 -5.83 0.72 3.40
C LEU A 305 -7.01 1.13 4.30
N GLU A 306 -8.06 0.31 4.38
CA GLU A 306 -9.20 0.59 5.26
C GLU A 306 -8.81 0.54 6.74
N ASP A 307 -8.01 -0.45 7.16
CA ASP A 307 -7.48 -0.52 8.53
C ASP A 307 -6.65 0.73 8.89
N THR A 308 -5.87 1.23 7.92
CA THR A 308 -5.09 2.45 8.09
C THR A 308 -5.99 3.68 8.21
N ARG A 309 -7.05 3.75 7.40
CA ARG A 309 -8.03 4.84 7.44
C ARG A 309 -8.78 4.90 8.77
N VAL A 310 -9.31 3.78 9.24
CA VAL A 310 -10.05 3.70 10.51
C VAL A 310 -9.18 4.14 11.68
N ARG A 311 -7.91 3.70 11.72
CA ARG A 311 -6.95 4.14 12.76
C ARG A 311 -6.67 5.64 12.72
N ILE A 312 -6.65 6.24 11.53
CA ILE A 312 -6.47 7.68 11.37
C ILE A 312 -7.72 8.41 11.88
N GLU A 313 -8.93 7.95 11.53
CA GLU A 313 -10.20 8.55 11.99
C GLU A 313 -10.35 8.45 13.53
N GLU A 314 -9.96 7.32 14.14
CA GLU A 314 -9.90 7.18 15.61
C GLU A 314 -8.92 8.17 16.26
N TRP A 315 -7.77 8.43 15.62
CA TRP A 315 -6.79 9.41 16.10
C TRP A 315 -7.27 10.86 16.07
N TYR A 316 -8.16 11.22 15.15
CA TYR A 316 -8.72 12.58 15.06
C TYR A 316 -9.85 12.85 16.06
N CYS A 317 -10.53 11.80 16.54
CA CYS A 317 -11.67 11.91 17.46
C CYS A 317 -11.29 11.78 18.95
N ILE A 318 -10.09 11.31 19.28
CA ILE A 318 -9.60 11.21 20.66
C ILE A 318 -8.78 12.46 20.98
N GLY A 319 -9.20 13.23 22.01
CA GLY A 319 -8.48 14.43 22.41
C GLY A 319 -7.04 14.14 22.83
N MET A 320 -6.12 14.91 22.27
CA MET A 320 -4.69 14.79 22.55
C MET A 320 -4.41 15.38 23.93
N ARG A 321 -3.82 14.58 24.82
CA ARG A 321 -3.44 15.02 26.15
C ARG A 321 -2.02 15.59 26.14
N TYR A 322 -1.89 16.82 26.58
CA TYR A 322 -0.63 17.51 26.78
C TYR A 322 -0.41 17.63 28.28
N LEU A 323 0.58 16.90 28.80
CA LEU A 323 0.90 16.89 30.22
C LEU A 323 1.89 18.00 30.56
N ASN A 324 1.73 18.63 31.72
CA ASN A 324 2.60 19.69 32.22
C ASN A 324 2.83 20.84 31.22
N VAL A 325 1.77 21.35 30.60
CA VAL A 325 1.88 22.55 29.75
C VAL A 325 2.23 23.74 30.65
N ASN A 326 3.27 24.48 30.28
CA ASN A 326 3.75 25.62 31.06
C ASN A 326 2.82 26.82 30.93
N GLY A 327 2.47 27.42 32.06
CA GLY A 327 1.78 28.72 32.12
C GLY A 327 2.68 29.80 32.73
N TYR A 328 2.11 30.64 33.59
CA TYR A 328 2.84 31.68 34.33
C TYR A 328 3.84 31.10 35.34
N GLU A 329 5.07 31.60 35.31
CA GLU A 329 6.22 31.15 36.14
C GLU A 329 6.44 29.63 36.09
N ASN A 330 6.44 28.96 37.26
CA ASN A 330 6.69 27.52 37.40
C ASN A 330 5.39 26.70 37.45
N ARG A 331 4.24 27.30 37.12
CA ARG A 331 2.94 26.64 37.19
C ARG A 331 2.66 25.89 35.89
N THR A 332 2.18 24.66 36.01
CA THR A 332 1.85 23.80 34.86
C THR A 332 0.47 23.17 35.01
N ASN A 333 -0.22 22.97 33.89
CA ASN A 333 -1.48 22.23 33.85
C ASN A 333 -1.46 21.14 32.79
N ASP A 334 -2.14 20.03 33.08
CA ASP A 334 -2.47 19.06 32.06
C ASP A 334 -3.67 19.54 31.25
N VAL A 335 -3.62 19.35 29.94
CA VAL A 335 -4.61 19.88 29.01
C VAL A 335 -5.05 18.78 28.05
N ILE A 336 -6.36 18.66 27.82
CA ILE A 336 -6.91 17.90 26.70
C ILE A 336 -7.22 18.88 25.58
N TYR A 337 -6.63 18.66 24.41
CA TYR A 337 -6.84 19.49 23.24
C TYR A 337 -7.47 18.69 22.09
N ILE A 338 -8.51 19.27 21.51
CA ILE A 338 -9.29 18.69 20.41
C ILE A 338 -9.40 19.70 19.28
N ARG A 339 -9.16 19.21 18.06
CA ARG A 339 -9.33 19.98 16.83
C ARG A 339 -10.80 20.07 16.42
N PRO A 340 -11.20 21.15 15.72
CA PRO A 340 -12.56 21.28 15.20
C PRO A 340 -12.89 20.14 14.22
N LEU A 341 -14.14 19.67 14.25
CA LEU A 341 -14.69 18.68 13.31
C LEU A 341 -14.99 19.30 11.95
N GLN A 342 -15.30 20.59 11.93
CA GLN A 342 -15.65 21.35 10.74
C GLN A 342 -14.65 22.47 10.51
N ASN A 343 -14.24 22.66 9.26
CA ASN A 343 -13.49 23.85 8.86
C ASN A 343 -14.42 25.07 8.96
N GLY A 344 -14.35 25.79 10.07
CA GLY A 344 -15.19 26.96 10.37
C GLY A 344 -14.66 27.72 11.59
N ASN A 345 -15.17 28.95 11.77
CA ASN A 345 -14.87 29.99 12.77
C ASN A 345 -13.61 29.87 13.65
N LYS A 346 -12.86 30.97 13.70
CA LYS A 346 -11.65 31.17 14.51
C LYS A 346 -11.95 31.29 16.02
N THR A 347 -12.50 30.24 16.64
CA THR A 347 -12.85 30.24 18.08
C THR A 347 -12.19 29.09 18.84
N ALA A 348 -11.78 29.37 20.08
CA ALA A 348 -11.30 28.39 21.04
C ALA A 348 -12.18 28.36 22.29
N VAL A 349 -12.70 27.18 22.61
CA VAL A 349 -13.50 26.90 23.80
C VAL A 349 -12.59 26.37 24.89
N ILE A 350 -12.49 27.09 26.01
CA ILE A 350 -11.65 26.75 27.15
C ILE A 350 -12.56 26.32 28.28
N TYR A 351 -12.36 25.10 28.77
CA TYR A 351 -13.20 24.48 29.77
C TYR A 351 -12.44 24.19 31.07
N PHE A 352 -13.03 24.61 32.18
CA PHE A 352 -12.62 24.29 33.54
C PHE A 352 -13.67 23.38 34.18
N GLY A 353 -13.28 22.15 34.47
CA GLY A 353 -14.15 21.13 35.03
C GLY A 353 -14.49 21.32 36.52
N GLY A 354 -15.36 20.44 37.00
CA GLY A 354 -15.83 20.42 38.38
C GLY A 354 -15.12 19.42 39.28
N ASP A 355 -15.69 19.22 40.47
CA ASP A 355 -15.40 18.04 41.28
C ASP A 355 -15.74 16.75 40.50
N ILE A 356 -15.08 15.65 40.87
CA ILE A 356 -15.15 14.32 40.25
C ILE A 356 -14.50 14.25 38.85
N GLN A 357 -14.55 15.31 38.04
CA GLN A 357 -14.03 15.31 36.66
C GLN A 357 -12.50 15.24 36.62
N ASP A 358 -11.98 14.06 36.24
CA ASP A 358 -10.56 13.80 35.98
C ASP A 358 -10.43 13.00 34.66
N PHE A 359 -9.21 12.59 34.31
CA PHE A 359 -8.98 11.59 33.26
C PHE A 359 -9.71 10.30 33.57
N THR A 360 -10.17 9.64 32.51
CA THR A 360 -11.03 8.45 32.59
C THR A 360 -10.42 7.34 33.46
N GLU A 361 -9.12 7.07 33.31
CA GLU A 361 -8.40 6.07 34.11
C GLU A 361 -8.29 6.44 35.61
N ASN A 362 -8.13 7.73 35.92
CA ASN A 362 -8.06 8.21 37.30
C ASN A 362 -9.40 7.99 38.00
N MET A 363 -10.49 8.34 37.31
CA MET A 363 -11.86 8.13 37.78
C MET A 363 -12.20 6.64 37.92
N GLN A 364 -11.80 5.81 36.96
CA GLN A 364 -12.06 4.36 36.97
C GLN A 364 -11.37 3.65 38.16
N SER A 365 -10.21 4.16 38.58
CA SER A 365 -9.48 3.64 39.74
C SER A 365 -10.15 3.94 41.09
N HIS A 366 -11.09 4.88 41.13
CA HIS A 366 -11.74 5.33 42.36
C HIS A 366 -13.07 4.61 42.61
N ARG A 367 -13.38 4.32 43.88
CA ARG A 367 -14.56 3.54 44.28
C ARG A 367 -15.88 4.15 43.80
N ASP A 368 -16.04 5.47 43.98
CA ASP A 368 -17.30 6.17 43.71
C ASP A 368 -17.30 6.91 42.36
N ASN A 369 -16.21 7.60 42.01
CA ASN A 369 -16.08 8.37 40.76
C ASN A 369 -16.22 7.53 39.49
N LYS A 370 -15.95 6.22 39.54
CA LYS A 370 -16.20 5.29 38.41
C LYS A 370 -17.68 5.23 37.98
N ASN A 371 -18.61 5.66 38.82
CA ASN A 371 -20.04 5.71 38.49
C ASN A 371 -20.40 6.95 37.65
N TYR A 372 -19.45 7.88 37.45
CA TYR A 372 -19.63 9.13 36.71
C TYR A 372 -18.66 9.22 35.50
N LEU A 373 -18.22 8.08 34.96
CA LEU A 373 -17.27 8.04 33.84
C LEU A 373 -17.78 8.78 32.59
N ASP A 374 -19.10 8.80 32.37
CA ASP A 374 -19.73 9.56 31.28
C ASP A 374 -19.39 11.06 31.32
N TRP A 375 -18.96 11.56 32.48
CA TRP A 375 -18.60 12.95 32.73
C TRP A 375 -17.11 13.15 32.99
N SER A 376 -16.26 12.18 32.62
CA SER A 376 -14.81 12.35 32.63
C SER A 376 -14.39 13.54 31.77
N LEU A 377 -13.17 14.05 31.98
CA LEU A 377 -12.66 15.12 31.12
C LEU A 377 -12.60 14.67 29.65
N ASP A 378 -12.25 13.40 29.39
CA ASP A 378 -12.24 12.85 28.03
C ASP A 378 -13.65 12.81 27.42
N ASN A 379 -14.67 12.34 28.14
CA ASN A 379 -16.03 12.30 27.59
C ASN A 379 -16.65 13.71 27.49
N THR A 380 -16.35 14.59 28.44
CA THR A 380 -16.74 16.01 28.40
C THR A 380 -16.13 16.70 27.19
N SER A 381 -14.91 16.33 26.80
CA SER A 381 -14.28 16.90 25.62
C SER A 381 -15.04 16.61 24.33
N GLN A 382 -15.65 15.42 24.22
CA GLN A 382 -16.52 15.06 23.10
C GLN A 382 -17.87 15.80 23.17
N ILE A 383 -18.45 15.95 24.37
CA ILE A 383 -19.67 16.75 24.56
C ILE A 383 -19.45 18.18 24.07
N LEU A 384 -18.30 18.79 24.42
CA LEU A 384 -17.94 20.13 23.99
C LEU A 384 -17.61 20.21 22.50
N GLN A 385 -16.92 19.21 21.92
CA GLN A 385 -16.65 19.17 20.49
C GLN A 385 -17.96 19.09 19.68
N ASN A 386 -18.94 18.33 20.15
CA ASN A 386 -20.27 18.26 19.53
C ASN A 386 -21.09 19.54 19.71
N ALA A 387 -20.93 20.22 20.85
CA ALA A 387 -21.55 21.51 21.08
C ALA A 387 -20.94 22.60 20.19
N PHE A 388 -19.62 22.56 19.98
CA PHE A 388 -18.87 23.55 19.21
C PHE A 388 -18.05 22.90 18.08
N PRO A 389 -18.71 22.35 17.03
CA PRO A 389 -18.05 21.52 16.01
C PRO A 389 -17.03 22.28 15.16
N ALA A 390 -17.16 23.60 15.10
CA ALA A 390 -16.25 24.49 14.37
C ALA A 390 -15.21 25.17 15.28
N SER A 391 -15.07 24.78 16.55
CA SER A 391 -14.13 25.40 17.48
C SER A 391 -13.03 24.45 17.93
N HIS A 392 -11.88 25.00 18.25
CA HIS A 392 -10.87 24.29 19.04
C HIS A 392 -11.39 24.10 20.46
N VAL A 393 -11.22 22.92 21.06
CA VAL A 393 -11.66 22.66 22.44
C VAL A 393 -10.45 22.34 23.30
N ILE A 394 -10.30 23.08 24.40
CA ILE A 394 -9.19 23.03 25.34
C ILE A 394 -9.76 22.81 26.73
N LEU A 395 -9.56 21.63 27.31
CA LEU A 395 -9.99 21.32 28.67
C LEU A 395 -8.78 21.37 29.59
N ILE A 396 -8.85 22.21 30.60
CA ILE A 396 -7.78 22.40 31.57
C ILE A 396 -8.09 21.56 32.80
N ARG A 397 -7.25 20.56 33.06
CA ARG A 397 -7.36 19.72 34.25
C ARG A 397 -6.98 20.55 35.49
N PRO A 398 -7.68 20.38 36.62
CA PRO A 398 -7.25 20.96 37.90
C PRO A 398 -5.79 20.56 38.22
N ALA A 399 -5.02 21.49 38.78
CA ALA A 399 -3.62 21.23 39.13
C ALA A 399 -3.49 20.07 40.13
N ARG A 400 -4.48 19.93 41.01
CA ARG A 400 -4.57 18.84 41.99
C ARG A 400 -6.01 18.35 42.12
N MET A 401 -6.16 17.04 42.34
CA MET A 401 -7.43 16.40 42.71
C MET A 401 -7.33 15.90 44.16
N GLU A 402 -7.75 16.72 45.12
CA GLU A 402 -7.72 16.41 46.55
C GLU A 402 -8.68 15.24 46.85
N TYR A 403 -8.21 14.23 47.57
CA TYR A 403 -8.93 12.96 47.77
C TYR A 403 -9.45 12.33 46.45
N LYS A 404 -8.76 12.57 45.33
CA LYS A 404 -9.14 12.12 43.97
C LYS A 404 -10.53 12.60 43.51
N THR A 405 -11.14 13.56 44.22
CA THR A 405 -12.54 13.95 44.00
C THR A 405 -12.70 15.46 43.96
N PHE A 406 -12.05 16.20 44.85
CA PHE A 406 -12.21 17.65 44.91
C PHE A 406 -11.17 18.32 44.01
N SER A 407 -11.64 19.06 43.02
CA SER A 407 -10.78 19.82 42.11
C SER A 407 -10.12 21.00 42.82
N CYS A 408 -8.81 21.18 42.60
CA CYS A 408 -8.02 22.30 43.12
C CYS A 408 -7.35 23.02 41.95
N PHE A 409 -7.85 24.22 41.64
CA PHE A 409 -7.30 25.08 40.60
C PHE A 409 -6.24 26.05 41.15
N GLU A 410 -5.33 25.57 41.99
CA GLU A 410 -4.35 26.41 42.72
C GLU A 410 -3.47 27.28 41.80
N ASN A 411 -3.25 26.83 40.56
CA ASN A 411 -2.52 27.60 39.55
C ASN A 411 -3.29 28.85 39.07
N PHE A 412 -4.62 28.82 39.14
CA PHE A 412 -5.51 29.90 38.72
C PHE A 412 -6.09 30.68 39.89
N VAL A 413 -6.36 30.04 41.03
CA VAL A 413 -6.91 30.70 42.23
C VAL A 413 -6.29 30.09 43.48
N PRO A 414 -5.80 30.89 44.44
CA PRO A 414 -5.35 30.35 45.72
C PRO A 414 -6.48 29.56 46.38
N CYS A 415 -6.21 28.36 46.88
CA CYS A 415 -7.25 27.54 47.51
C CYS A 415 -6.77 26.85 48.78
N ALA A 416 -7.69 26.68 49.73
CA ALA A 416 -7.48 25.87 50.93
C ALA A 416 -7.67 24.36 50.63
N ASN A 417 -7.56 23.51 51.66
CA ASN A 417 -7.87 22.09 51.57
C ASN A 417 -9.27 21.86 50.96
N CYS A 418 -9.41 20.86 50.09
CA CYS A 418 -10.60 20.57 49.28
C CYS A 418 -10.97 21.62 48.21
N GLY A 419 -10.05 22.52 47.86
CA GLY A 419 -10.20 23.45 46.73
C GLY A 419 -11.15 24.62 46.99
N VAL A 420 -11.35 25.01 48.27
CA VAL A 420 -12.14 26.21 48.59
C VAL A 420 -11.36 27.45 48.16
N PRO A 421 -11.90 28.31 47.27
CA PRO A 421 -11.17 29.43 46.70
C PRO A 421 -10.96 30.56 47.71
N GLN A 422 -9.80 31.21 47.62
CA GLN A 422 -9.45 32.46 48.28
C GLN A 422 -9.11 33.48 47.20
N HIS A 423 -10.14 34.16 46.68
CA HIS A 423 -9.95 35.13 45.61
C HIS A 423 -9.07 36.29 46.05
N THR A 424 -8.12 36.64 45.20
CA THR A 424 -7.20 37.78 45.41
C THR A 424 -7.33 38.76 44.25
N PRO A 425 -6.98 40.05 44.44
CA PRO A 425 -7.00 41.02 43.34
C PRO A 425 -6.09 40.64 42.16
N MET A 426 -4.99 39.93 42.42
CA MET A 426 -4.06 39.46 41.40
C MET A 426 -3.42 38.13 41.82
N HIS A 427 -3.61 37.09 41.00
CA HIS A 427 -2.91 35.81 41.09
C HIS A 427 -2.20 35.44 39.78
N HIS A 428 -2.23 36.34 38.79
CA HIS A 428 -1.74 36.10 37.43
C HIS A 428 -2.45 34.93 36.73
N ALA A 429 -3.73 34.72 37.04
CA ALA A 429 -4.55 33.68 36.44
C ALA A 429 -4.76 33.93 34.94
N VAL A 430 -4.99 35.18 34.54
CA VAL A 430 -5.17 35.58 33.12
C VAL A 430 -3.87 35.34 32.34
N GLU A 431 -2.74 35.82 32.86
CA GLU A 431 -1.41 35.59 32.27
C GLU A 431 -1.04 34.10 32.23
N HIS A 432 -1.46 33.34 33.24
CA HIS A 432 -1.27 31.89 33.27
C HIS A 432 -2.02 31.21 32.12
N LEU A 433 -3.28 31.61 31.87
CA LEU A 433 -4.06 31.10 30.74
C LEU A 433 -3.45 31.48 29.39
N GLU A 434 -3.05 32.73 29.22
CA GLU A 434 -2.41 33.22 27.99
C GLU A 434 -1.14 32.43 27.66
N ASN A 435 -0.28 32.22 28.65
CA ASN A 435 0.94 31.43 28.51
C ASN A 435 0.66 29.95 28.21
N LEU A 436 -0.38 29.36 28.83
CA LEU A 436 -0.80 27.99 28.56
C LEU A 436 -1.23 27.83 27.10
N ILE A 437 -2.06 28.72 26.57
CA ILE A 437 -2.52 28.68 25.17
C ILE A 437 -1.35 28.85 24.21
N GLY A 438 -0.48 29.84 24.45
CA GLY A 438 0.67 30.10 23.59
C GLY A 438 1.70 28.95 23.59
N ASN A 439 1.86 28.23 24.71
CA ASN A 439 2.71 27.04 24.76
C ASN A 439 2.02 25.80 24.19
N LEU A 440 0.71 25.67 24.34
CA LEU A 440 -0.08 24.62 23.70
C LEU A 440 -0.01 24.74 22.18
N GLU A 441 -0.12 25.95 21.62
CA GLU A 441 0.05 26.22 20.18
C GLU A 441 1.38 25.71 19.64
N LYS A 442 2.48 25.92 20.38
CA LYS A 442 3.80 25.39 19.99
C LYS A 442 3.85 23.87 19.98
N LEU A 443 3.12 23.22 20.89
CA LEU A 443 3.07 21.77 21.03
C LEU A 443 2.10 21.11 20.04
N SER A 444 0.97 21.74 19.75
CA SER A 444 -0.05 21.25 18.81
C SER A 444 0.24 21.60 17.36
N GLN A 445 1.08 22.62 17.11
CA GLN A 445 1.35 23.22 15.81
C GLN A 445 0.11 23.86 15.15
N ASP A 446 -0.89 24.22 15.95
CA ASP A 446 -2.10 24.91 15.52
C ASP A 446 -2.09 26.36 16.02
N CYS A 447 -2.63 27.29 15.23
CA CYS A 447 -2.68 28.71 15.58
C CYS A 447 -3.83 28.98 16.58
N LEU A 448 -3.51 29.02 17.88
CA LEU A 448 -4.51 29.17 18.95
C LEU A 448 -4.55 30.58 19.55
N SER A 449 -3.42 31.29 19.53
CA SER A 449 -3.28 32.58 20.20
C SER A 449 -4.13 33.68 19.56
N ASP A 450 -4.47 33.57 18.28
CA ASP A 450 -5.23 34.58 17.53
C ASP A 450 -6.75 34.31 17.46
N LEU A 451 -7.24 33.34 18.24
CA LEU A 451 -8.64 32.93 18.24
C LEU A 451 -9.49 33.74 19.23
N ASP A 452 -10.77 33.90 18.90
CA ASP A 452 -11.78 34.39 19.85
C ASP A 452 -12.05 33.32 20.91
N LEU A 453 -12.13 33.72 22.18
CA LEU A 453 -12.20 32.81 23.31
C LEU A 453 -13.60 32.71 23.89
N VAL A 454 -14.02 31.47 24.16
CA VAL A 454 -15.20 31.13 24.93
C VAL A 454 -14.74 30.41 26.20
N LEU A 455 -14.99 31.00 27.37
CA LEU A 455 -14.60 30.39 28.65
C LEU A 455 -15.81 29.71 29.28
N ILE A 456 -15.61 28.48 29.76
CA ILE A 456 -16.66 27.67 30.38
C ILE A 456 -16.12 27.17 31.73
N GLY A 457 -16.79 27.56 32.81
CA GLY A 457 -16.56 27.01 34.14
C GLY A 457 -17.74 26.13 34.52
N PHE A 458 -17.49 24.88 34.86
CA PHE A 458 -18.51 23.97 35.37
C PHE A 458 -18.27 23.65 36.85
N SER A 459 -19.32 23.73 37.67
CA SER A 459 -19.25 23.40 39.10
C SER A 459 -18.13 24.19 39.80
N LYS A 460 -17.12 23.52 40.35
CA LYS A 460 -15.96 24.17 40.96
C LYS A 460 -15.10 24.93 39.93
N GLY A 461 -15.09 24.59 38.65
CA GLY A 461 -14.40 25.35 37.61
C GLY A 461 -14.87 26.82 37.48
N CYS A 462 -16.09 27.13 37.94
CA CYS A 462 -16.60 28.51 38.03
C CYS A 462 -15.72 29.42 38.91
N VAL A 463 -14.98 28.87 39.87
CA VAL A 463 -14.09 29.67 40.73
C VAL A 463 -12.94 30.28 39.92
N VAL A 464 -12.49 29.61 38.84
CA VAL A 464 -11.47 30.18 37.94
C VAL A 464 -12.01 31.42 37.24
N LEU A 465 -13.24 31.34 36.75
CA LEU A 465 -13.91 32.49 36.12
C LEU A 465 -14.12 33.63 37.12
N ASN A 466 -14.51 33.33 38.35
CA ASN A 466 -14.64 34.33 39.40
C ASN A 466 -13.30 35.04 39.65
N GLN A 467 -12.19 34.28 39.72
CA GLN A 467 -10.85 34.84 39.89
C GLN A 467 -10.46 35.76 38.73
N PHE A 468 -10.79 35.40 37.49
CA PHE A 468 -10.60 36.31 36.35
C PHE A 468 -11.34 37.64 36.53
N LEU A 469 -12.55 37.65 37.10
CA LEU A 469 -13.26 38.91 37.35
C LEU A 469 -12.52 39.82 38.35
N TYR A 470 -11.94 39.26 39.41
CA TYR A 470 -11.10 40.03 40.35
C TYR A 470 -9.86 40.61 39.65
N GLU A 471 -9.22 39.82 38.77
CA GLU A 471 -8.05 40.28 38.02
C GLU A 471 -8.42 41.33 36.97
N PHE A 472 -9.54 41.18 36.26
CA PHE A 472 -10.04 42.18 35.31
C PHE A 472 -10.25 43.53 36.00
N HIS A 473 -10.77 43.52 37.22
CA HIS A 473 -10.94 44.73 38.01
C HIS A 473 -9.60 45.41 38.36
N THR A 474 -8.59 44.61 38.70
CA THR A 474 -7.24 45.12 39.03
C THR A 474 -6.45 45.57 37.81
N LEU A 475 -6.54 44.84 36.70
CA LEU A 475 -5.84 45.12 35.44
C LEU A 475 -6.47 46.31 34.69
N GLY A 476 -7.78 46.51 34.83
CA GLY A 476 -8.54 47.49 34.03
C GLY A 476 -8.48 47.17 32.54
N GLU A 477 -8.60 48.20 31.69
CA GLU A 477 -8.65 48.06 30.21
C GLU A 477 -7.31 47.67 29.54
N LYS A 478 -6.33 47.15 30.29
CA LYS A 478 -4.93 47.08 29.85
C LYS A 478 -4.50 45.76 29.18
N THR A 479 -5.39 44.83 28.87
CA THR A 479 -4.96 43.50 28.37
C THR A 479 -5.63 43.09 27.06
N GLN A 480 -4.82 43.00 26.00
CA GLN A 480 -5.23 42.54 24.66
C GLN A 480 -5.79 41.10 24.69
N PHE A 481 -5.36 40.28 25.65
CA PHE A 481 -5.88 38.93 25.85
C PHE A 481 -7.36 38.93 26.28
N VAL A 482 -7.76 39.85 27.17
CA VAL A 482 -9.14 39.90 27.67
C VAL A 482 -10.12 40.32 26.58
N GLU A 483 -9.70 41.15 25.63
CA GLU A 483 -10.52 41.54 24.46
C GLU A 483 -10.87 40.35 23.54
N LYS A 484 -10.08 39.26 23.59
CA LYS A 484 -10.36 38.04 22.83
C LYS A 484 -11.50 37.23 23.48
N ILE A 485 -11.78 37.41 24.76
CA ILE A 485 -12.85 36.71 25.46
C ILE A 485 -14.20 37.29 25.00
N LYS A 486 -14.97 36.51 24.24
CA LYS A 486 -16.28 36.94 23.73
C LYS A 486 -17.43 36.47 24.60
N THR A 487 -17.29 35.31 25.24
CA THR A 487 -18.38 34.72 26.04
C THR A 487 -17.82 33.95 27.24
N MET A 488 -18.50 34.06 28.37
CA MET A 488 -18.21 33.32 29.60
C MET A 488 -19.45 32.59 30.10
N PHE A 489 -19.31 31.29 30.34
CA PHE A 489 -20.36 30.41 30.85
C PHE A 489 -20.08 30.00 32.29
N TRP A 490 -21.00 30.31 33.19
CA TRP A 490 -21.05 29.72 34.53
C TRP A 490 -22.08 28.59 34.51
N LEU A 491 -21.59 27.36 34.48
CA LEU A 491 -22.40 26.14 34.47
C LEU A 491 -22.45 25.54 35.88
N ASP A 492 -23.58 25.75 36.55
CA ASP A 492 -23.96 25.17 37.84
C ASP A 492 -22.89 25.31 38.94
N GLY A 493 -22.41 26.55 39.10
CA GLY A 493 -21.32 26.91 40.01
C GLY A 493 -21.57 26.53 41.47
N GLY A 494 -20.57 25.90 42.09
CA GLY A 494 -20.62 25.47 43.48
C GLY A 494 -19.28 25.00 44.02
N HIS A 495 -19.05 25.15 45.33
CA HIS A 495 -17.89 24.59 46.03
C HIS A 495 -18.21 24.38 47.52
N SER A 496 -17.33 23.70 48.24
CA SER A 496 -17.51 23.35 49.67
C SER A 496 -17.36 24.51 50.65
N GLY A 497 -17.19 25.75 50.17
CA GLY A 497 -17.01 26.94 51.00
C GLY A 497 -18.34 27.64 51.28
N GLY A 498 -18.40 28.40 52.38
CA GLY A 498 -19.64 29.04 52.85
C GLY A 498 -20.03 30.37 52.21
N LYS A 499 -19.25 30.88 51.24
CA LYS A 499 -19.44 32.18 50.58
C LYS A 499 -18.59 32.30 49.32
N ASN A 500 -18.85 33.33 48.51
CA ASN A 500 -18.10 33.67 47.30
C ASN A 500 -18.17 32.59 46.21
N THR A 501 -19.29 31.87 46.16
CA THR A 501 -19.59 30.96 45.05
C THR A 501 -19.87 31.76 43.77
N TRP A 502 -20.53 32.91 43.91
CA TRP A 502 -20.72 33.89 42.84
C TRP A 502 -20.21 35.26 43.28
N VAL A 503 -19.67 36.05 42.35
CA VAL A 503 -19.18 37.40 42.64
C VAL A 503 -20.36 38.32 42.91
N THR A 504 -20.42 38.92 44.10
CA THR A 504 -21.50 39.85 44.48
C THR A 504 -21.05 41.31 44.57
N SER A 505 -19.74 41.56 44.40
CA SER A 505 -19.15 42.90 44.46
C SER A 505 -19.51 43.72 43.23
N ARG A 506 -20.33 44.76 43.42
CA ARG A 506 -20.78 45.64 42.32
C ARG A 506 -19.62 46.29 41.54
N PRO A 507 -18.54 46.84 42.15
CA PRO A 507 -17.42 47.42 41.40
C PRO A 507 -16.74 46.45 40.42
N ILE A 508 -16.65 45.17 40.79
CA ILE A 508 -16.07 44.13 39.94
C ILE A 508 -16.97 43.86 38.73
N LEU A 509 -18.28 43.76 38.97
CA LEU A 509 -19.26 43.52 37.90
C LEU A 509 -19.41 44.74 36.97
N GLU A 510 -19.27 45.96 37.49
CA GLU A 510 -19.18 47.19 36.69
C GLU A 510 -17.96 47.19 35.79
N THR A 511 -16.87 46.56 36.21
CA THR A 511 -15.68 46.41 35.37
C THR A 511 -15.92 45.38 34.27
N LEU A 512 -16.52 44.22 34.60
CA LEU A 512 -16.93 43.23 33.60
C LEU A 512 -17.84 43.83 32.52
N ALA A 513 -18.78 44.70 32.92
CA ALA A 513 -19.72 45.35 32.00
C ALA A 513 -19.03 46.21 30.92
N LYS A 514 -17.83 46.73 31.19
CA LYS A 514 -17.05 47.54 30.22
C LYS A 514 -16.42 46.71 29.12
N PHE A 515 -16.13 45.43 29.36
CA PHE A 515 -15.45 44.56 28.38
C PHE A 515 -16.37 43.99 27.29
N GLY A 516 -17.69 44.17 27.41
CA GLY A 516 -18.65 43.68 26.40
C GLY A 516 -18.73 42.15 26.28
N ILE A 517 -18.29 41.41 27.30
CA ILE A 517 -18.31 39.95 27.34
C ILE A 517 -19.75 39.47 27.54
N GLN A 518 -20.22 38.55 26.68
CA GLN A 518 -21.52 37.89 26.88
C GLN A 518 -21.44 36.92 28.05
N VAL A 519 -22.40 36.99 28.98
CA VAL A 519 -22.45 36.13 30.16
C VAL A 519 -23.61 35.14 30.05
N ARG A 520 -23.33 33.84 30.23
CA ARG A 520 -24.36 32.81 30.29
C ARG A 520 -24.33 32.09 31.63
N ILE A 521 -25.46 32.12 32.32
CA ILE A 521 -25.65 31.54 33.65
C ILE A 521 -26.59 30.35 33.50
N HIS A 522 -26.08 29.16 33.79
CA HIS A 522 -26.85 27.92 33.80
C HIS A 522 -26.82 27.36 35.21
N VAL A 523 -27.96 27.01 35.76
CA VAL A 523 -28.06 26.46 37.12
C VAL A 523 -29.04 25.30 37.17
N SER A 524 -28.84 24.38 38.10
CA SER A 524 -29.73 23.26 38.36
C SER A 524 -30.33 23.34 39.77
N PRO A 525 -31.49 22.70 40.03
CA PRO A 525 -32.03 22.55 41.37
C PRO A 525 -31.05 21.94 42.37
N TYR A 526 -30.05 21.17 41.91
CA TYR A 526 -29.03 20.58 42.79
C TYR A 526 -28.17 21.64 43.51
N GLN A 527 -27.79 22.73 42.84
CA GLN A 527 -27.01 23.80 43.47
C GLN A 527 -27.90 24.85 44.14
N ILE A 528 -28.87 25.41 43.40
CA ILE A 528 -29.68 26.53 43.91
C ILE A 528 -30.83 26.08 44.81
N GLY A 529 -31.17 24.79 44.83
CA GLY A 529 -32.22 24.23 45.69
C GLY A 529 -31.69 23.63 47.00
N ASP A 530 -30.38 23.63 47.23
CA ASP A 530 -29.80 23.02 48.44
C ASP A 530 -29.99 23.91 49.68
N GLU A 531 -30.84 23.46 50.60
CA GLU A 531 -31.13 24.14 51.87
C GLU A 531 -29.91 24.25 52.79
N ARG A 532 -28.91 23.38 52.63
CA ARG A 532 -27.65 23.43 53.40
C ARG A 532 -26.69 24.49 52.89
N ARG A 533 -26.87 24.93 51.63
CA ARG A 533 -26.00 25.91 50.95
C ARG A 533 -26.82 27.08 50.38
N PRO A 534 -27.63 27.77 51.20
CA PRO A 534 -28.59 28.77 50.71
C PRO A 534 -27.93 30.01 50.08
N TRP A 535 -26.65 30.26 50.40
CA TRP A 535 -25.88 31.36 49.81
C TRP A 535 -25.71 31.20 48.30
N ILE A 536 -25.65 29.98 47.75
CA ILE A 536 -25.44 29.77 46.31
C ILE A 536 -26.56 30.45 45.50
N LYS A 537 -27.82 30.15 45.83
CA LYS A 537 -28.99 30.79 45.21
C LYS A 537 -29.03 32.30 45.42
N LYS A 538 -28.65 32.75 46.63
CA LYS A 538 -28.66 34.18 46.98
C LYS A 538 -27.62 34.95 46.17
N GLU A 539 -26.38 34.47 46.16
CA GLU A 539 -25.25 35.08 45.45
C GLU A 539 -25.46 35.03 43.93
N GLU A 540 -25.94 33.90 43.39
CA GLU A 540 -26.29 33.77 41.96
C GLU A 540 -27.31 34.81 41.51
N ARG A 541 -28.39 34.99 42.28
CA ARG A 541 -29.41 36.00 41.98
C ARG A 541 -28.85 37.42 42.04
N ILE A 542 -27.98 37.71 43.01
CA ILE A 542 -27.32 39.03 43.10
C ILE A 542 -26.42 39.25 41.88
N PHE A 543 -25.63 38.24 41.49
CA PHE A 543 -24.77 38.30 40.32
C PHE A 543 -25.58 38.57 39.04
N TYR A 544 -26.63 37.78 38.78
CA TYR A 544 -27.51 37.97 37.63
C TYR A 544 -28.18 39.35 37.63
N ASN A 545 -28.83 39.73 38.72
CA ASN A 545 -29.57 41.00 38.80
C ASN A 545 -28.65 42.20 38.65
N THR A 546 -27.43 42.13 39.18
CA THR A 546 -26.45 43.21 39.05
C THR A 546 -25.98 43.35 37.61
N LEU A 547 -25.63 42.24 36.94
CA LEU A 547 -25.23 42.26 35.53
C LEU A 547 -26.36 42.73 34.61
N PHE A 548 -27.59 42.27 34.87
CA PHE A 548 -28.77 42.71 34.15
C PHE A 548 -29.00 44.22 34.33
N GLY A 549 -28.89 44.73 35.57
CA GLY A 549 -29.01 46.16 35.86
C GLY A 549 -27.88 47.02 35.27
N LEU A 550 -26.74 46.43 34.93
CA LEU A 550 -25.61 47.08 34.26
C LEU A 550 -25.66 46.96 32.73
N ASN A 551 -26.78 46.48 32.16
CA ASN A 551 -26.98 46.25 30.72
C ASN A 551 -25.95 45.30 30.07
N VAL A 552 -25.40 44.36 30.84
CA VAL A 552 -24.58 43.28 30.28
C VAL A 552 -25.47 42.31 29.50
N GLN A 553 -24.98 41.76 28.39
CA GLN A 553 -25.66 40.68 27.67
C GLN A 553 -25.62 39.40 28.51
N VAL A 554 -26.57 39.27 29.45
CA VAL A 554 -26.66 38.13 30.37
C VAL A 554 -27.88 37.27 30.07
N ALA A 555 -27.64 35.97 29.85
CA ALA A 555 -28.68 34.95 29.74
C ALA A 555 -28.68 34.06 30.99
N ARG A 556 -29.87 33.75 31.52
CA ARG A 556 -30.05 32.88 32.69
C ARG A 556 -31.00 31.72 32.37
N LEU A 557 -30.54 30.50 32.59
CA LEU A 557 -31.32 29.28 32.39
C LEU A 557 -31.28 28.38 33.63
N VAL A 558 -32.44 27.91 34.08
CA VAL A 558 -32.56 26.86 35.09
C VAL A 558 -32.85 25.54 34.38
N HIS A 559 -31.94 24.59 34.46
CA HIS A 559 -32.10 23.26 33.87
C HIS A 559 -32.99 22.40 34.74
N SER A 560 -33.89 21.65 34.10
CA SER A 560 -34.69 20.61 34.76
C SER A 560 -35.38 21.06 36.07
N PRO A 561 -36.11 22.18 36.10
CA PRO A 561 -36.65 22.73 37.35
C PRO A 561 -37.64 21.80 38.05
N ASP A 562 -38.30 20.93 37.30
CA ASP A 562 -39.33 20.00 37.80
C ASP A 562 -38.75 18.65 38.27
N LEU A 563 -37.44 18.42 38.06
CA LEU A 563 -36.79 17.16 38.40
C LEU A 563 -36.11 17.24 39.78
N PRO A 564 -35.97 16.09 40.49
CA PRO A 564 -35.36 16.07 41.80
C PRO A 564 -33.88 16.54 41.75
N PRO A 565 -33.42 17.29 42.77
CA PRO A 565 -32.06 17.84 42.84
C PRO A 565 -31.04 16.72 43.08
N THR A 566 -30.58 16.10 42.00
CA THR A 566 -29.59 15.00 42.04
C THR A 566 -28.26 15.43 41.43
N ILE A 567 -27.18 14.78 41.84
CA ILE A 567 -25.85 14.98 41.24
C ILE A 567 -25.84 14.64 39.73
N TYR A 568 -26.73 13.76 39.27
CA TYR A 568 -26.88 13.51 37.84
C TYR A 568 -27.41 14.75 37.11
N GLN A 569 -28.41 15.44 37.67
CA GLN A 569 -28.93 16.69 37.11
C GLN A 569 -27.87 17.81 37.12
N HIS A 570 -26.97 17.81 38.10
CA HIS A 570 -25.81 18.70 38.12
C HIS A 570 -24.94 18.52 36.87
N PHE A 571 -24.58 17.27 36.54
CA PHE A 571 -23.79 17.00 35.33
C PHE A 571 -24.59 17.14 34.02
N ALA A 572 -25.88 16.84 34.03
CA ALA A 572 -26.75 16.90 32.84
C ALA A 572 -26.77 18.29 32.17
N VAL A 573 -26.47 19.36 32.93
CA VAL A 573 -26.28 20.72 32.40
C VAL A 573 -25.30 20.74 31.22
N LEU A 574 -24.23 19.93 31.26
CA LEU A 574 -23.21 19.85 30.21
C LEU A 574 -23.77 19.39 28.85
N ASN A 575 -24.87 18.62 28.83
CA ASN A 575 -25.49 18.15 27.59
C ASN A 575 -26.47 19.15 26.97
N GLU A 576 -26.92 20.14 27.75
CA GLU A 576 -28.06 20.98 27.38
C GLU A 576 -27.71 22.45 27.23
N PHE A 577 -26.60 22.92 27.82
CA PHE A 577 -26.31 24.36 27.90
C PHE A 577 -26.17 25.05 26.55
N ASN A 578 -25.79 24.31 25.49
CA ASN A 578 -25.65 24.86 24.14
C ASN A 578 -26.84 24.58 23.20
N ARG A 579 -27.94 23.97 23.70
CA ARG A 579 -29.08 23.56 22.86
C ARG A 579 -30.14 24.64 22.62
N LYS A 580 -29.92 25.91 22.99
CA LYS A 580 -30.88 27.00 22.79
C LYS A 580 -30.23 28.34 22.47
#